data_AF-A0A443HRN2-F1
#
_entry.id   AF-A0A443HRN2-F1
#
_cell.length_a   1.000
_cell.length_b   1.000
_cell.length_c   1.000
_cell.angle_alpha   90.00
_cell.angle_beta   90.00
_cell.angle_gamma   90.00
#
_symmetry.space_group_name_H-M   'P 1'
#
loop_
_entity.id
_entity.type
_entity.pdbx_description
1 polymer ?
#
loop_
_entity_poly.entity_id
_entity_poly.type
_entity_poly.pdbx_seq_one_letter_code
_entity_poly.pdbx_strand_id
1 'polypeptide(L)'
;MAEFPRQQDLTEEVRDLEADFADETMKPSVPPPRPTSEGISELLAAVSKLEKRDHIQVESSRREANPLTSPSYPPIGAPKRVAEILDSLASLSVSQPKHEVIAVALRVDSRSHSMELIVSGNSDILSSTLNHLRFIWTALKALSDFMYANKQPGLQDTSPNEKTKDPAFRAIVADFNHRCLEFTFARLQQKVNGKFTQFMSIPTAGLPSDHPFNSLRETLSYLERIFTRKEGAIYGKPHHDDTDNWRLMYSCLRAFSQASGQFLRAGGFQGKDKTRALGFLKLHTYIQKIASIFNNIDILVKAAISPRSRTLFTCNLSVTPLAKLSGRLPHIAENASDWKRVLEESLAYYNMSSDPTDLTGARQVLDLKVIDADATYMAREAVSKDVIVHCETRLLAAIEKAQNERGNIPKAFTYIGVSKLSCHGCACFFAAYNRVHGTSWRTKASHGKSYYPWMFPPVVPGKDQVLTATYAIISAKWVTSYRGYRHRFVPLVAVADSTVRVPALEYYDEEDQTPADIEALREIVRNL
;
A
#
# COMPACT_ATOMS: atom_id res chain seq x y z
N MET A 1 -14.79 -51.90 21.70
CA MET A 1 -15.76 -50.81 21.77
C MET A 1 -15.12 -49.72 22.60
N ALA A 2 -14.83 -48.55 22.03
CA ALA A 2 -14.32 -47.42 22.80
C ALA A 2 -15.50 -46.88 23.64
N GLU A 3 -15.35 -46.85 24.96
CA GLU A 3 -16.31 -46.18 25.84
C GLU A 3 -16.30 -44.69 25.51
N PHE A 4 -17.43 -44.18 25.03
CA PHE A 4 -17.63 -42.74 24.90
C PHE A 4 -17.68 -42.13 26.31
N PRO A 5 -17.04 -40.97 26.54
CA PRO A 5 -17.05 -40.32 27.85
C PRO A 5 -18.49 -40.11 28.32
N ARG A 6 -18.76 -40.31 29.61
CA ARG A 6 -20.11 -40.09 30.14
C ARG A 6 -20.40 -38.59 30.07
N GLN A 7 -21.65 -38.24 29.83
CA GLN A 7 -22.08 -36.84 29.69
C GLN A 7 -21.74 -35.99 30.94
N GLN A 8 -21.62 -36.61 32.12
CA GLN A 8 -21.15 -35.97 33.35
C GLN A 8 -19.65 -35.61 33.29
N ASP A 9 -18.81 -36.50 32.76
CA ASP A 9 -17.37 -36.28 32.62
C ASP A 9 -17.10 -35.09 31.69
N LEU A 10 -17.84 -34.99 30.58
CA LEU A 10 -17.80 -33.84 29.65
C LEU A 10 -18.28 -32.54 30.29
N THR A 11 -19.24 -32.61 31.22
CA THR A 11 -19.76 -31.41 31.90
C THR A 11 -18.75 -30.87 32.91
N GLU A 12 -18.07 -31.76 33.62
CA GLU A 12 -17.01 -31.40 34.56
C GLU A 12 -15.77 -30.86 33.82
N GLU A 13 -15.35 -31.49 32.72
CA GLU A 13 -14.27 -31.00 31.87
C GLU A 13 -14.57 -29.60 31.28
N VAL A 14 -15.80 -29.36 30.83
CA VAL A 14 -16.22 -28.02 30.36
C VAL A 14 -16.18 -26.99 31.49
N ARG A 15 -16.60 -27.34 32.71
CA ARG A 15 -16.57 -26.44 33.87
C ARG A 15 -15.13 -26.09 34.27
N ASP A 16 -14.22 -27.06 34.23
CA ASP A 16 -12.81 -26.84 34.56
C ASP A 16 -12.15 -25.96 33.48
N LEU A 17 -12.46 -26.19 32.19
CA LEU A 17 -12.03 -25.31 31.10
C LEU A 17 -12.60 -23.90 31.21
N GLU A 18 -13.84 -23.74 31.67
CA GLU A 18 -14.46 -22.43 31.93
C GLU A 18 -13.77 -21.69 33.07
N ALA A 19 -13.41 -22.39 34.15
CA ALA A 19 -12.69 -21.83 35.29
C ALA A 19 -11.27 -21.39 34.88
N ASP A 20 -10.52 -22.25 34.18
CA ASP A 20 -9.20 -21.92 33.65
C ASP A 20 -9.26 -20.72 32.70
N PHE A 21 -10.26 -20.68 31.80
CA PHE A 21 -10.48 -19.55 30.91
C PHE A 21 -10.80 -18.26 31.67
N ALA A 22 -11.58 -18.33 32.75
CA ALA A 22 -11.92 -17.17 33.58
C ALA A 22 -10.72 -16.63 34.35
N ASP A 23 -9.80 -17.50 34.80
CA ASP A 23 -8.59 -17.11 35.51
C ASP A 23 -7.52 -16.50 34.57
N GLU A 24 -7.49 -16.94 33.30
CA GLU A 24 -6.54 -16.44 32.31
C GLU A 24 -7.02 -15.20 31.54
N THR A 25 -8.32 -14.87 31.62
CA THR A 25 -8.91 -13.81 30.80
C THR A 25 -9.61 -12.73 31.60
N MET A 26 -9.66 -11.53 31.04
CA MET A 26 -10.31 -10.38 31.68
C MET A 26 -11.22 -9.67 30.69
N LYS A 27 -12.41 -9.29 31.11
CA LYS A 27 -13.21 -8.32 30.35
C LYS A 27 -12.57 -6.94 30.47
N PRO A 28 -12.72 -6.06 29.47
CA PRO A 28 -12.35 -4.66 29.66
C PRO A 28 -13.04 -4.09 30.91
N SER A 29 -12.24 -3.61 31.84
CA SER A 29 -12.62 -2.93 33.07
C SER A 29 -12.81 -1.43 32.86
N VAL A 30 -12.14 -0.87 31.84
CA VAL A 30 -12.30 0.53 31.43
C VAL A 30 -13.55 0.72 30.56
N PRO A 31 -14.26 1.85 30.68
CA PRO A 31 -15.33 2.18 29.76
C PRO A 31 -14.78 2.40 28.34
N PRO A 32 -15.58 2.15 27.29
CA PRO A 32 -15.19 2.46 25.92
C PRO A 32 -14.71 3.92 25.80
N PRO A 33 -13.50 4.17 25.27
CA PRO A 33 -12.98 5.51 25.15
C PRO A 33 -13.80 6.31 24.14
N ARG A 34 -13.92 7.63 24.36
CA ARG A 34 -14.26 8.55 23.26
C ARG A 34 -13.03 8.67 22.36
N PRO A 35 -13.12 8.36 21.05
CA PRO A 35 -11.97 8.47 20.17
C PRO A 35 -11.37 9.88 20.14
N THR A 36 -10.05 9.96 20.23
CA THR A 36 -9.26 11.20 20.11
C THR A 36 -8.14 11.03 19.07
N SER A 37 -7.50 12.14 18.67
CA SER A 37 -6.37 12.07 17.72
C SER A 37 -5.16 11.40 18.35
N GLU A 38 -4.96 11.64 19.65
CA GLU A 38 -3.96 11.04 20.52
C GLU A 38 -4.20 9.53 20.63
N GLY A 39 -5.44 9.10 20.93
CA GLY A 39 -5.78 7.69 21.06
C GLY A 39 -5.57 6.88 19.78
N ILE A 40 -5.83 7.47 18.59
CA ILE A 40 -5.45 6.82 17.31
C ILE A 40 -3.92 6.68 17.20
N SER A 41 -3.18 7.72 17.60
CA SER A 41 -1.72 7.74 17.51
C SER A 41 -1.08 6.71 18.45
N GLU A 42 -1.59 6.58 19.68
CA GLU A 42 -1.16 5.60 20.68
C GLU A 42 -1.49 4.17 20.24
N LEU A 43 -2.70 3.93 19.72
CA LEU A 43 -3.08 2.62 19.21
C LEU A 43 -2.18 2.22 18.02
N LEU A 44 -1.95 3.11 17.05
CA LEU A 44 -1.02 2.84 15.95
C LEU A 44 0.42 2.64 16.41
N ALA A 45 0.86 3.30 17.49
CA ALA A 45 2.17 3.08 18.10
C ALA A 45 2.27 1.67 18.71
N ALA A 46 1.24 1.23 19.44
CA ALA A 46 1.15 -0.10 20.02
C ALA A 46 1.21 -1.19 18.93
N VAL A 47 0.33 -1.08 17.92
CA VAL A 47 0.30 -1.99 16.77
C VAL A 47 1.65 -2.01 16.07
N SER A 48 2.24 -0.83 15.81
CA SER A 48 3.54 -0.76 15.13
C SER A 48 4.67 -1.44 15.91
N LYS A 49 4.66 -1.41 17.24
CA LYS A 49 5.67 -2.09 18.07
C LYS A 49 5.54 -3.61 17.98
N LEU A 50 4.32 -4.12 18.11
CA LEU A 50 4.07 -5.57 18.10
C LEU A 50 4.28 -6.17 16.71
N GLU A 51 3.84 -5.50 15.64
CA GLU A 51 4.11 -5.92 14.25
C GLU A 51 5.62 -5.98 13.96
N LYS A 52 6.42 -5.03 14.49
CA LYS A 52 7.88 -5.05 14.33
C LYS A 52 8.51 -6.25 15.02
N ARG A 53 8.07 -6.59 16.25
CA ARG A 53 8.56 -7.72 17.03
C ARG A 53 8.24 -9.06 16.37
N ASP A 54 6.95 -9.26 16.09
CA ASP A 54 6.46 -10.58 15.69
C ASP A 54 6.64 -10.83 14.19
N HIS A 55 7.08 -9.81 13.43
CA HIS A 55 7.11 -9.83 11.97
C HIS A 55 5.75 -10.15 11.32
N ILE A 56 4.67 -10.01 12.09
CA ILE A 56 3.27 -10.14 11.67
C ILE A 56 2.83 -8.82 11.03
N GLN A 57 2.00 -8.91 10.01
CA GLN A 57 1.34 -7.76 9.39
C GLN A 57 -0.15 -7.97 9.49
N VAL A 58 -0.89 -6.95 9.94
CA VAL A 58 -2.35 -6.94 9.76
C VAL A 58 -2.63 -7.17 8.28
N GLU A 59 -3.61 -8.03 7.98
CA GLU A 59 -3.88 -8.46 6.61
C GLU A 59 -4.03 -7.25 5.69
N SER A 60 -3.15 -7.19 4.69
CA SER A 60 -3.10 -6.04 3.81
C SER A 60 -4.16 -6.19 2.72
N SER A 61 -4.98 -5.16 2.53
CA SER A 61 -5.87 -4.98 1.37
C SER A 61 -5.12 -4.83 0.02
N ARG A 62 -3.92 -5.44 -0.14
CA ARG A 62 -3.16 -5.43 -1.41
C ARG A 62 -3.96 -5.99 -2.59
N ARG A 63 -5.03 -6.75 -2.32
CA ARG A 63 -5.93 -7.33 -3.31
C ARG A 63 -7.28 -6.62 -3.45
N GLU A 64 -7.66 -5.70 -2.56
CA GLU A 64 -8.98 -5.05 -2.59
C GLU A 64 -8.99 -3.76 -3.42
N ALA A 65 -8.31 -3.74 -4.57
CA ALA A 65 -8.71 -2.82 -5.62
C ALA A 65 -9.99 -3.40 -6.23
N ASN A 66 -11.12 -3.28 -5.53
CA ASN A 66 -12.42 -3.70 -6.07
C ASN A 66 -12.64 -2.90 -7.37
N PRO A 67 -12.69 -3.55 -8.56
CA PRO A 67 -12.77 -2.87 -9.85
C PRO A 67 -14.09 -2.09 -10.04
N LEU A 68 -15.06 -2.30 -9.16
CA LEU A 68 -16.47 -1.95 -9.39
C LEU A 68 -16.86 -0.50 -9.05
N THR A 69 -15.96 0.33 -8.54
CA THR A 69 -16.24 1.77 -8.40
C THR A 69 -15.11 2.59 -9.02
N SER A 70 -15.35 3.05 -10.25
CA SER A 70 -14.53 4.08 -10.86
C SER A 70 -14.54 5.34 -9.99
N PRO A 71 -13.46 6.13 -9.95
CA PRO A 71 -13.46 7.42 -9.25
C PRO A 71 -14.68 8.24 -9.69
N SER A 72 -15.46 8.77 -8.76
CA SER A 72 -16.77 9.40 -9.07
C SER A 72 -16.67 10.64 -9.96
N TYR A 73 -15.48 11.24 -10.09
CA TYR A 73 -15.20 12.35 -10.98
C TYR A 73 -13.88 12.11 -11.73
N PRO A 74 -13.91 11.46 -12.90
CA PRO A 74 -12.75 11.45 -13.77
C PRO A 74 -12.83 12.68 -14.70
N PRO A 75 -11.87 13.62 -14.66
CA PRO A 75 -11.83 14.76 -15.61
C PRO A 75 -11.60 14.29 -17.07
N ILE A 76 -11.26 13.01 -17.26
CA ILE A 76 -10.98 12.35 -18.55
C ILE A 76 -11.58 10.93 -18.47
N GLY A 77 -12.15 10.39 -19.55
CA GLY A 77 -12.70 9.02 -19.63
C GLY A 77 -11.68 7.86 -19.47
N ALA A 78 -10.59 8.05 -18.72
CA ALA A 78 -9.53 7.05 -18.48
C ALA A 78 -8.95 7.13 -17.04
N PRO A 79 -9.75 6.90 -15.99
CA PRO A 79 -9.34 7.07 -14.58
C PRO A 79 -8.09 6.28 -14.18
N LYS A 80 -7.94 5.04 -14.67
CA LYS A 80 -6.77 4.19 -14.39
C LYS A 80 -5.46 4.83 -14.89
N ARG A 81 -5.49 5.47 -16.05
CA ARG A 81 -4.29 6.09 -16.65
C ARG A 81 -3.84 7.30 -15.86
N VAL A 82 -4.78 8.12 -15.40
CA VAL A 82 -4.46 9.26 -14.52
C VAL A 82 -3.84 8.77 -13.21
N ALA A 83 -4.36 7.69 -12.62
CA ALA A 83 -3.76 7.08 -11.45
C ALA A 83 -2.30 6.61 -11.69
N GLU A 84 -2.03 5.94 -12.82
CA GLU A 84 -0.69 5.52 -13.21
C GLU A 84 0.27 6.70 -13.43
N ILE A 85 -0.22 7.80 -14.02
CA ILE A 85 0.54 9.05 -14.16
C ILE A 85 0.89 9.63 -12.78
N LEU A 86 -0.08 9.74 -11.87
CA LEU A 86 0.14 10.32 -10.54
C LEU A 86 1.09 9.49 -9.69
N ASP A 87 0.99 8.16 -9.73
CA ASP A 87 1.95 7.27 -9.07
C ASP A 87 3.36 7.39 -9.66
N SER A 88 3.45 7.54 -10.98
CA SER A 88 4.73 7.69 -11.68
C SER A 88 5.39 9.03 -11.36
N LEU A 89 4.61 10.12 -11.35
CA LEU A 89 5.05 11.45 -10.90
C LEU A 89 5.56 11.36 -9.46
N ALA A 90 4.73 10.90 -8.51
CA ALA A 90 5.10 10.79 -7.11
C ALA A 90 6.36 9.94 -6.91
N SER A 91 6.50 8.82 -7.63
CA SER A 91 7.68 7.96 -7.53
C SER A 91 8.94 8.60 -8.13
N LEU A 92 8.84 9.32 -9.25
CA LEU A 92 10.01 9.96 -9.87
C LEU A 92 10.40 11.27 -9.17
N SER A 93 9.53 11.83 -8.32
CA SER A 93 9.83 12.98 -7.46
C SER A 93 10.59 12.65 -6.17
N VAL A 94 11.04 11.41 -5.97
CA VAL A 94 11.84 11.04 -4.79
C VAL A 94 13.33 11.06 -5.13
N SER A 95 14.06 12.01 -4.56
CA SER A 95 15.52 12.15 -4.70
C SER A 95 16.31 11.44 -3.61
N GLN A 96 15.77 11.39 -2.40
CA GLN A 96 16.41 10.84 -1.22
C GLN A 96 16.00 9.36 -1.01
N PRO A 97 16.98 8.46 -0.82
CA PRO A 97 16.71 7.03 -0.66
C PRO A 97 15.91 6.70 0.61
N LYS A 98 16.14 7.46 1.69
CA LYS A 98 15.56 7.20 3.02
C LYS A 98 14.58 8.31 3.39
N HIS A 99 13.51 7.90 4.09
CA HIS A 99 12.49 8.74 4.72
C HIS A 99 11.69 9.70 3.82
N GLU A 100 12.15 10.02 2.61
CA GLU A 100 11.36 10.81 1.66
C GLU A 100 10.21 9.97 1.10
N VAL A 101 9.02 10.55 1.19
CA VAL A 101 7.76 10.06 0.65
C VAL A 101 7.07 11.26 0.03
N ILE A 102 6.55 11.09 -1.17
CA ILE A 102 5.89 12.13 -1.94
C ILE A 102 4.54 11.58 -2.35
N ALA A 103 3.52 12.41 -2.23
CA ALA A 103 2.19 12.19 -2.73
C ALA A 103 1.80 13.35 -3.66
N VAL A 104 1.05 13.05 -4.71
CA VAL A 104 0.63 14.00 -5.75
C VAL A 104 -0.86 13.82 -6.04
N ALA A 105 -1.59 14.92 -6.05
CA ALA A 105 -2.97 14.99 -6.50
C ALA A 105 -3.09 15.89 -7.73
N LEU A 106 -4.16 15.72 -8.49
CA LEU A 106 -4.42 16.46 -9.72
C LEU A 106 -5.77 17.17 -9.65
N ARG A 107 -5.77 18.44 -10.02
CA ARG A 107 -6.96 19.22 -10.33
C ARG A 107 -6.84 19.74 -11.76
N VAL A 108 -7.91 19.63 -12.54
CA VAL A 108 -7.94 20.10 -13.93
C VAL A 108 -9.11 21.06 -14.10
N ASP A 109 -8.84 22.24 -14.63
CA ASP A 109 -9.85 23.18 -15.12
C ASP A 109 -9.87 23.14 -16.64
N SER A 110 -10.86 22.46 -17.19
CA SER A 110 -11.05 22.39 -18.65
C SER A 110 -11.45 23.74 -19.25
N ARG A 111 -12.02 24.67 -18.47
CA ARG A 111 -12.50 25.96 -18.97
C ARG A 111 -11.35 26.95 -19.16
N SER A 112 -10.43 27.00 -18.20
CA SER A 112 -9.25 27.86 -18.26
C SER A 112 -8.04 27.19 -18.91
N HIS A 113 -8.19 25.95 -19.39
CA HIS A 113 -7.08 25.11 -19.86
C HIS A 113 -5.91 25.10 -18.86
N SER A 114 -6.22 25.00 -17.57
CA SER A 114 -5.22 24.97 -16.50
C SER A 114 -5.31 23.68 -15.72
N MET A 115 -4.21 23.30 -15.09
CA MET A 115 -4.17 22.20 -14.16
C MET A 115 -3.21 22.48 -13.03
N GLU A 116 -3.51 21.89 -11.88
CA GLU A 116 -2.73 22.03 -10.65
C GLU A 116 -2.31 20.65 -10.18
N LEU A 117 -1.00 20.49 -9.97
CA LEU A 117 -0.44 19.40 -9.20
C LEU A 117 -0.26 19.86 -7.76
N ILE A 118 -1.00 19.24 -6.84
CA ILE A 118 -0.87 19.50 -5.40
C ILE A 118 0.07 18.44 -4.83
N VAL A 119 1.17 18.87 -4.22
CA VAL A 119 2.29 18.01 -3.84
C VAL A 119 2.50 18.06 -2.34
N SER A 120 2.76 16.90 -1.75
CA SER A 120 2.86 16.73 -0.31
C SER A 120 3.93 15.69 0.01
N GLY A 121 4.78 15.94 0.99
CA GLY A 121 5.77 14.98 1.49
C GLY A 121 5.79 14.87 3.00
N ASN A 122 6.39 13.80 3.55
CA ASN A 122 6.53 13.66 5.01
C ASN A 122 7.49 14.69 5.63
N SER A 123 8.24 15.39 4.78
CA SER A 123 8.99 16.61 5.06
C SER A 123 8.50 17.73 4.15
N ASP A 124 9.04 18.94 4.35
CA ASP A 124 8.84 20.02 3.38
C ASP A 124 9.37 19.60 2.00
N ILE A 125 8.66 20.04 0.95
CA ILE A 125 9.04 19.76 -0.42
C ILE A 125 10.20 20.66 -0.81
N LEU A 126 11.32 20.06 -1.19
CA LEU A 126 12.50 20.79 -1.66
C LEU A 126 12.22 21.51 -2.99
N SER A 127 12.81 22.69 -3.19
CA SER A 127 12.74 23.42 -4.45
C SER A 127 13.24 22.60 -5.64
N SER A 128 14.25 21.74 -5.44
CA SER A 128 14.75 20.80 -6.44
C SER A 128 13.67 19.83 -6.91
N THR A 129 12.85 19.31 -5.99
CA THR A 129 11.72 18.42 -6.30
C THR A 129 10.63 19.14 -7.09
N LEU A 130 10.31 20.40 -6.74
CA LEU A 130 9.35 21.21 -7.50
C LEU A 130 9.85 21.52 -8.90
N ASN A 131 11.13 21.89 -9.04
CA ASN A 131 11.75 22.14 -10.33
C ASN A 131 11.79 20.87 -11.17
N HIS A 132 12.05 19.71 -10.57
CA HIS A 132 12.02 18.42 -11.26
C HIS A 132 10.61 18.05 -11.75
N LEU A 133 9.57 18.28 -10.95
CA LEU A 133 8.17 18.06 -11.35
C LEU A 133 7.76 18.96 -12.53
N ARG A 134 8.14 20.24 -12.48
CA ARG A 134 7.91 21.18 -13.59
C ARG A 134 8.65 20.72 -14.85
N PHE A 135 9.91 20.31 -14.71
CA PHE A 135 10.68 19.74 -15.81
C PHE A 135 9.99 18.53 -16.42
N ILE A 136 9.59 17.53 -15.61
CA ILE A 136 8.88 16.33 -16.07
C ILE A 136 7.68 16.76 -16.91
N TRP A 137 6.86 17.65 -16.39
CA TRP A 137 5.66 18.09 -17.09
C TRP A 137 5.96 18.78 -18.42
N THR A 138 6.90 19.72 -18.43
CA THR A 138 7.31 20.44 -19.63
C THR A 138 7.83 19.48 -20.71
N ALA A 139 8.63 18.48 -20.32
CA ALA A 139 9.12 17.46 -21.24
C ALA A 139 7.98 16.60 -21.80
N LEU A 140 7.02 16.18 -20.97
CA LEU A 140 5.86 15.41 -21.42
C LEU A 140 4.95 16.23 -22.34
N LYS A 141 4.77 17.52 -22.07
CA LYS A 141 4.07 18.45 -22.95
C LYS A 141 4.76 18.57 -24.30
N ALA A 142 6.08 18.78 -24.32
CA ALA A 142 6.87 18.85 -25.56
C ALA A 142 6.78 17.56 -26.38
N LEU A 143 6.85 16.38 -25.73
CA LEU A 143 6.63 15.09 -26.39
C LEU A 143 5.22 14.98 -26.99
N SER A 144 4.20 15.43 -26.26
CA SER A 144 2.82 15.43 -26.73
C SER A 144 2.68 16.36 -27.94
N ASP A 145 3.12 17.61 -27.84
CA ASP A 145 3.03 18.59 -28.92
C ASP A 145 3.75 18.11 -30.18
N PHE A 146 4.95 17.53 -30.04
CA PHE A 146 5.69 16.93 -31.16
C PHE A 146 4.88 15.82 -31.85
N MET A 147 4.28 14.91 -31.09
CA MET A 147 3.53 13.78 -31.64
C MET A 147 2.27 14.22 -32.38
N TYR A 148 1.59 15.27 -31.91
CA TYR A 148 0.31 15.71 -32.47
C TYR A 148 0.45 16.81 -33.53
N ALA A 149 1.57 17.53 -33.57
CA ALA A 149 1.90 18.43 -34.69
C ALA A 149 2.15 17.68 -36.00
N ASN A 150 2.67 16.44 -35.91
CA ASN A 150 3.08 15.63 -37.06
C ASN A 150 2.04 14.57 -37.48
N LYS A 151 0.88 14.49 -36.84
CA LYS A 151 -0.19 13.55 -37.22
C LYS A 151 -0.99 14.10 -38.39
N GLN A 152 -1.07 13.34 -39.49
CA GLN A 152 -2.01 13.65 -40.57
C GLN A 152 -3.46 13.46 -40.08
N PRO A 153 -4.39 14.39 -40.40
CA PRO A 153 -5.80 14.22 -40.07
C PRO A 153 -6.37 13.03 -40.85
N GLY A 154 -6.77 11.96 -40.14
CA GLY A 154 -7.44 10.79 -40.74
C GLY A 154 -6.86 9.41 -40.40
N LEU A 155 -5.67 9.33 -39.79
CA LEU A 155 -5.14 8.06 -39.29
C LEU A 155 -5.92 7.62 -38.04
N GLN A 156 -6.55 6.44 -38.11
CA GLN A 156 -7.33 5.86 -37.02
C GLN A 156 -6.56 5.87 -35.69
N ASP A 157 -7.32 6.06 -34.61
CA ASP A 157 -6.89 6.31 -33.24
C ASP A 157 -6.28 5.07 -32.55
N THR A 158 -5.44 4.32 -33.27
CA THR A 158 -4.64 3.26 -32.68
C THR A 158 -3.56 3.90 -31.82
N SER A 159 -3.59 3.58 -30.52
CA SER A 159 -2.55 3.95 -29.55
C SER A 159 -1.18 3.79 -30.21
N PRO A 160 -0.31 4.83 -30.27
CA PRO A 160 0.98 4.72 -30.94
C PRO A 160 1.87 3.76 -30.16
N ASN A 161 1.79 2.47 -30.49
CA ASN A 161 2.76 1.45 -30.10
C ASN A 161 4.03 1.58 -30.95
N GLU A 162 3.97 2.29 -32.07
CA GLU A 162 5.14 2.61 -32.88
C GLU A 162 5.91 3.78 -32.26
N LYS A 163 7.10 3.45 -31.75
CA LYS A 163 8.10 4.45 -31.40
C LYS A 163 8.49 5.19 -32.68
N THR A 164 8.15 6.48 -32.77
CA THR A 164 8.61 7.30 -33.88
C THR A 164 10.14 7.17 -34.02
N LYS A 165 10.59 7.04 -35.27
CA LYS A 165 12.02 6.99 -35.60
C LYS A 165 12.65 8.38 -35.69
N ASP A 166 11.83 9.42 -35.54
CA ASP A 166 12.25 10.81 -35.61
C ASP A 166 13.39 11.13 -34.61
N PRO A 167 14.53 11.66 -35.08
CA PRO A 167 15.67 12.00 -34.22
C PRO A 167 15.36 13.05 -33.16
N ALA A 168 14.54 14.06 -33.45
CA ALA A 168 14.18 15.12 -32.51
C ALA A 168 13.28 14.58 -31.39
N PHE A 169 12.29 13.76 -31.72
CA PHE A 169 11.50 13.07 -30.69
C PHE A 169 12.37 12.18 -29.80
N ARG A 170 13.28 11.42 -30.40
CA ARG A 170 14.22 10.57 -29.65
C ARG A 170 15.15 11.38 -28.75
N ALA A 171 15.56 12.58 -29.18
CA ALA A 171 16.35 13.48 -28.36
C ALA A 171 15.58 13.97 -27.13
N ILE A 172 14.31 14.36 -27.29
CA ILE A 172 13.44 14.77 -26.16
C ILE A 172 13.24 13.60 -25.19
N VAL A 173 12.96 12.38 -25.70
CA VAL A 173 12.83 11.18 -24.85
C VAL A 173 14.15 10.87 -24.12
N ALA A 174 15.30 11.02 -24.79
CA ALA A 174 16.60 10.77 -24.19
C ALA A 174 16.91 11.76 -23.05
N ASP A 175 16.67 13.07 -23.26
CA ASP A 175 16.84 14.10 -22.22
C ASP A 175 15.89 13.87 -21.04
N PHE A 176 14.62 13.53 -21.32
CA PHE A 176 13.64 13.15 -20.30
C PHE A 176 14.11 11.97 -19.44
N ASN A 177 14.51 10.87 -20.09
CA ASN A 177 14.99 9.67 -19.40
C ASN A 177 16.21 9.98 -18.54
N HIS A 178 17.18 10.69 -19.09
CA HIS A 178 18.40 11.08 -18.41
C HIS A 178 18.08 11.87 -17.14
N ARG A 179 17.35 13.00 -17.23
CA ARG A 179 17.08 13.86 -16.06
C ARG A 179 16.23 13.16 -14.99
N CYS A 180 15.32 12.26 -15.38
CA CYS A 180 14.60 11.41 -14.42
C CYS A 180 15.52 10.42 -13.70
N LEU A 181 16.44 9.78 -14.41
CA LEU A 181 17.40 8.85 -13.82
C LEU A 181 18.41 9.58 -12.93
N GLU A 182 18.88 10.75 -13.34
CA GLU A 182 19.79 11.56 -12.55
C GLU A 182 19.17 11.95 -11.21
N PHE A 183 17.95 12.47 -11.24
CA PHE A 183 17.23 12.91 -10.04
C PHE A 183 16.95 11.73 -9.08
N THR A 184 16.66 10.55 -9.61
CA THR A 184 16.31 9.35 -8.82
C THR A 184 17.48 8.40 -8.58
N PHE A 185 18.70 8.76 -8.98
CA PHE A 185 19.87 7.86 -8.98
C PHE A 185 20.16 7.27 -7.61
N ALA A 186 20.21 8.09 -6.56
CA ALA A 186 20.53 7.62 -5.21
C ALA A 186 19.51 6.57 -4.71
N ARG A 187 18.23 6.75 -5.07
CA ARG A 187 17.17 5.79 -4.77
C ARG A 187 17.34 4.49 -5.55
N LEU A 188 17.65 4.58 -6.85
CA LEU A 188 17.96 3.39 -7.66
C LEU A 188 19.15 2.63 -7.11
N GLN A 189 20.23 3.35 -6.79
CA GLN A 189 21.45 2.79 -6.23
C GLN A 189 21.16 2.01 -4.94
N GLN A 190 20.41 2.61 -4.01
CA GLN A 190 20.01 1.93 -2.78
C GLN A 190 19.16 0.68 -3.07
N LYS A 191 18.20 0.78 -4.01
CA LYS A 191 17.31 -0.33 -4.36
C LYS A 191 18.07 -1.50 -4.95
N VAL A 192 19.02 -1.28 -5.87
CA VAL A 192 19.82 -2.36 -6.48
C VAL A 192 20.70 -3.01 -5.42
N ASN A 193 21.50 -2.24 -4.69
CA ASN A 193 22.44 -2.82 -3.74
C ASN A 193 21.76 -3.47 -2.51
N GLY A 194 20.57 -3.02 -2.12
CA GLY A 194 19.96 -3.37 -0.83
C GLY A 194 19.71 -4.87 -0.59
N LYS A 195 19.52 -5.67 -1.65
CA LYS A 195 19.43 -7.14 -1.55
C LYS A 195 20.23 -7.87 -2.63
N PHE A 196 21.21 -7.19 -3.23
CA PHE A 196 21.96 -7.72 -4.37
C PHE A 196 22.63 -9.06 -4.03
N THR A 197 23.41 -9.12 -2.95
CA THR A 197 24.11 -10.36 -2.53
C THR A 197 23.14 -11.51 -2.26
N GLN A 198 22.01 -11.23 -1.60
CA GLN A 198 20.98 -12.24 -1.32
C GLN A 198 20.32 -12.75 -2.61
N PHE A 199 20.12 -11.89 -3.60
CA PHE A 199 19.60 -12.29 -4.90
C PHE A 199 20.63 -13.12 -5.67
N MET A 200 21.90 -12.70 -5.64
CA MET A 200 22.99 -13.37 -6.32
C MET A 200 23.42 -14.69 -5.65
N SER A 201 22.99 -14.97 -4.42
CA SER A 201 23.26 -16.27 -3.78
C SER A 201 22.29 -17.38 -4.23
N ILE A 202 21.21 -17.07 -4.97
CA ILE A 202 20.31 -18.09 -5.50
C ILE A 202 21.08 -18.97 -6.51
N PRO A 203 21.15 -20.30 -6.31
CA PRO A 203 21.93 -21.19 -7.18
C PRO A 203 21.36 -21.28 -8.60
N THR A 204 22.23 -21.17 -9.59
CA THR A 204 21.88 -21.36 -11.02
C THR A 204 22.29 -22.74 -11.55
N ALA A 205 23.08 -23.51 -10.80
CA ALA A 205 23.48 -24.87 -11.18
C ALA A 205 22.23 -25.74 -11.43
N GLY A 206 22.19 -26.42 -12.58
CA GLY A 206 21.06 -27.26 -12.99
C GLY A 206 19.90 -26.52 -13.66
N LEU A 207 19.93 -25.18 -13.76
CA LEU A 207 18.99 -24.47 -14.62
C LEU A 207 19.44 -24.57 -16.10
N PRO A 208 18.51 -24.76 -17.05
CA PRO A 208 18.79 -24.59 -18.48
C PRO A 208 19.43 -23.23 -18.77
N SER A 209 20.30 -23.15 -19.77
CA SER A 209 20.97 -21.89 -20.13
C SER A 209 19.98 -20.79 -20.52
N ASP A 210 18.88 -21.15 -21.16
CA ASP A 210 17.78 -20.27 -21.60
C ASP A 210 16.75 -19.95 -20.50
N HIS A 211 16.94 -20.46 -19.27
CA HIS A 211 16.01 -20.21 -18.17
C HIS A 211 15.91 -18.68 -17.88
N PRO A 212 14.70 -18.07 -17.81
CA PRO A 212 14.54 -16.61 -17.69
C PRO A 212 15.22 -15.98 -16.47
N PHE A 213 15.43 -16.75 -15.40
CA PHE A 213 16.19 -16.30 -14.23
C PHE A 213 17.65 -15.95 -14.55
N ASN A 214 18.30 -16.64 -15.51
CA ASN A 214 19.67 -16.35 -15.90
C ASN A 214 19.77 -14.95 -16.51
N SER A 215 18.87 -14.62 -17.45
CA SER A 215 18.79 -13.28 -18.05
C SER A 215 18.49 -12.18 -17.02
N LEU A 216 17.56 -12.46 -16.09
CA LEU A 216 17.26 -11.53 -14.99
C LEU A 216 18.49 -11.28 -14.10
N ARG A 217 19.22 -12.34 -13.76
CA ARG A 217 20.44 -12.27 -12.95
C ARG A 217 21.55 -11.50 -13.64
N GLU A 218 21.76 -11.78 -14.93
CA GLU A 218 22.78 -11.13 -15.75
C GLU A 218 22.52 -9.63 -15.89
N THR A 219 21.29 -9.24 -16.27
CA THR A 219 20.91 -7.83 -16.43
C THR A 219 21.02 -7.04 -15.11
N LEU A 220 20.68 -7.66 -13.97
CA LEU A 220 20.88 -7.06 -12.65
C LEU A 220 22.38 -6.88 -12.33
N SER A 221 23.19 -7.89 -12.63
CA SER A 221 24.64 -7.84 -12.43
C SER A 221 25.29 -6.73 -13.27
N TYR A 222 24.83 -6.49 -14.50
CA TYR A 222 25.31 -5.38 -15.31
C TYR A 222 24.95 -4.03 -14.70
N LEU A 223 23.69 -3.84 -14.32
CA LEU A 223 23.23 -2.60 -13.69
C LEU A 223 24.03 -2.31 -12.41
N GLU A 224 24.27 -3.34 -11.59
CA GLU A 224 25.06 -3.23 -10.37
C GLU A 224 26.52 -2.87 -10.65
N ARG A 225 27.22 -3.68 -11.44
CA ARG A 225 28.65 -3.52 -11.70
C ARG A 225 29.00 -2.23 -12.42
N ILE A 226 28.15 -1.80 -13.35
CA ILE A 226 28.44 -0.66 -14.21
C ILE A 226 28.11 0.66 -13.48
N PHE A 227 26.93 0.75 -12.85
CA PHE A 227 26.41 2.03 -12.36
C PHE A 227 26.22 2.06 -10.84
N THR A 228 25.56 1.06 -10.26
CA THR A 228 25.04 1.25 -8.90
C THR A 228 25.98 0.77 -7.79
N ARG A 229 27.00 -0.04 -8.05
CA ARG A 229 27.91 -0.51 -7.00
C ARG A 229 28.47 0.66 -6.19
N LYS A 230 28.51 0.52 -4.87
CA LYS A 230 28.96 1.61 -3.99
C LYS A 230 30.43 1.95 -4.20
N GLU A 231 31.26 0.93 -4.40
CA GLU A 231 32.71 1.05 -4.55
C GLU A 231 33.14 0.22 -5.76
N GLY A 232 33.91 0.81 -6.68
CA GLY A 232 34.38 0.12 -7.87
C GLY A 232 33.29 -0.16 -8.91
N ALA A 233 32.24 0.66 -8.96
CA ALA A 233 31.40 0.72 -10.16
C ALA A 233 32.24 1.24 -11.34
N ILE A 234 32.05 0.70 -12.54
CA ILE A 234 32.82 1.11 -13.73
C ILE A 234 32.60 2.60 -14.05
N TYR A 235 31.33 3.04 -14.03
CA TYR A 235 30.96 4.44 -14.25
C TYR A 235 30.38 5.12 -13.00
N GLY A 236 29.73 4.36 -12.11
CA GLY A 236 29.06 4.96 -10.96
C GLY A 236 27.84 5.81 -11.36
N LYS A 237 27.64 6.96 -10.70
CA LYS A 237 26.69 7.98 -11.17
C LYS A 237 27.32 8.72 -12.35
N PRO A 238 26.76 8.66 -13.56
CA PRO A 238 27.30 9.43 -14.69
C PRO A 238 27.26 10.94 -14.40
N HIS A 239 28.18 11.69 -15.01
CA HIS A 239 28.17 13.15 -14.95
C HIS A 239 26.92 13.71 -15.65
N HIS A 240 26.44 14.90 -15.25
CA HIS A 240 25.22 15.48 -15.83
C HIS A 240 25.32 15.75 -17.34
N ASP A 241 26.53 15.91 -17.89
CA ASP A 241 26.74 16.10 -19.34
C ASP A 241 26.99 14.78 -20.10
N ASP A 242 27.08 13.65 -19.39
CA ASP A 242 27.46 12.35 -19.96
C ASP A 242 26.25 11.61 -20.55
N THR A 243 25.73 12.16 -21.66
CA THR A 243 24.51 11.65 -22.28
C THR A 243 24.60 10.19 -22.72
N ASP A 244 25.78 9.70 -23.10
CA ASP A 244 25.96 8.33 -23.57
C ASP A 244 25.90 7.31 -22.41
N ASN A 245 26.53 7.60 -21.28
CA ASN A 245 26.42 6.74 -20.11
C ASN A 245 25.01 6.75 -19.50
N TRP A 246 24.29 7.88 -19.56
CA TRP A 246 22.87 7.90 -19.17
C TRP A 246 21.99 7.07 -20.11
N ARG A 247 22.23 7.10 -21.43
CA ARG A 247 21.55 6.23 -22.40
C ARG A 247 21.85 4.76 -22.17
N LEU A 248 23.10 4.42 -21.86
CA LEU A 248 23.51 3.06 -21.50
C LEU A 248 22.79 2.60 -20.22
N MET A 249 22.77 3.42 -19.17
CA MET A 249 22.08 3.13 -17.93
C MET A 249 20.58 2.88 -18.13
N TYR A 250 19.91 3.74 -18.91
CA TYR A 250 18.51 3.55 -19.28
C TYR A 250 18.29 2.22 -20.02
N SER A 251 19.20 1.85 -20.92
CA SER A 251 19.15 0.58 -21.66
C SER A 251 19.32 -0.63 -20.74
N CYS A 252 20.23 -0.57 -19.77
CA CYS A 252 20.38 -1.61 -18.74
C CYS A 252 19.11 -1.77 -17.90
N LEU A 253 18.50 -0.66 -17.46
CA LEU A 253 17.24 -0.67 -16.70
C LEU A 253 16.07 -1.24 -17.50
N ARG A 254 16.00 -0.91 -18.79
CA ARG A 254 15.00 -1.47 -19.70
C ARG A 254 15.17 -2.99 -19.85
N ALA A 255 16.39 -3.45 -20.09
CA ALA A 255 16.70 -4.87 -20.22
C ALA A 255 16.36 -5.63 -18.92
N PHE A 256 16.75 -5.08 -17.76
CA PHE A 256 16.37 -5.64 -16.46
C PHE A 256 14.84 -5.69 -16.26
N SER A 257 14.12 -4.61 -16.58
CA SER A 257 12.66 -4.60 -16.45
C SER A 257 12.01 -5.67 -17.35
N GLN A 258 12.46 -5.80 -18.59
CA GLN A 258 11.98 -6.82 -19.52
C GLN A 258 12.26 -8.25 -19.03
N ALA A 259 13.49 -8.53 -18.61
CA ALA A 259 13.89 -9.84 -18.07
C ALA A 259 13.09 -10.17 -16.78
N SER A 260 12.86 -9.19 -15.92
CA SER A 260 12.04 -9.36 -14.71
C SER A 260 10.59 -9.72 -15.05
N GLY A 261 10.00 -9.03 -16.03
CA GLY A 261 8.65 -9.31 -16.50
C GLY A 261 8.53 -10.67 -17.18
N GLN A 262 9.54 -11.10 -17.95
CA GLN A 262 9.59 -12.42 -18.56
C GLN A 262 9.64 -13.52 -17.49
N PHE A 263 10.56 -13.40 -16.52
CA PHE A 263 10.69 -14.37 -15.43
C PHE A 263 9.40 -14.50 -14.62
N LEU A 264 8.76 -13.39 -14.26
CA LEU A 264 7.51 -13.43 -13.49
C LEU A 264 6.32 -13.96 -14.29
N ARG A 265 6.21 -13.64 -15.59
CA ARG A 265 5.14 -14.19 -16.45
C ARG A 265 5.30 -15.68 -16.74
N ALA A 266 6.54 -16.18 -16.77
CA ALA A 266 6.83 -17.61 -16.87
C ALA A 266 6.53 -18.39 -15.56
N GLY A 267 5.91 -17.75 -14.56
CA GLY A 267 5.61 -18.35 -13.26
C GLY A 267 6.77 -18.32 -12.27
N GLY A 268 7.90 -17.69 -12.59
CA GLY A 268 9.08 -17.70 -11.73
C GLY A 268 9.74 -19.08 -11.66
N PHE A 269 10.10 -19.53 -10.47
CA PHE A 269 10.61 -20.88 -10.25
C PHE A 269 9.45 -21.88 -10.13
N GLN A 270 9.48 -22.94 -10.95
CA GLN A 270 8.40 -23.94 -11.06
C GLN A 270 8.95 -25.37 -10.96
N GLY A 271 8.07 -26.35 -10.69
CA GLY A 271 8.42 -27.77 -10.72
C GLY A 271 9.61 -28.16 -9.83
N LYS A 272 10.71 -28.64 -10.44
CA LYS A 272 11.92 -29.08 -9.75
C LYS A 272 12.71 -27.93 -9.07
N ASP A 273 12.33 -26.67 -9.32
CA ASP A 273 12.99 -25.49 -8.75
C ASP A 273 12.34 -24.94 -7.46
N LYS A 274 11.40 -25.69 -6.85
CA LYS A 274 10.65 -25.26 -5.65
C LYS A 274 11.55 -24.78 -4.51
N THR A 275 12.71 -25.39 -4.29
CA THR A 275 13.66 -24.96 -3.25
C THR A 275 14.19 -23.55 -3.50
N ARG A 276 14.41 -23.17 -4.77
CA ARG A 276 14.80 -21.80 -5.17
C ARG A 276 13.63 -20.82 -5.01
N ALA A 277 12.41 -21.28 -5.25
CA ALA A 277 11.20 -20.47 -5.08
C ALA A 277 11.08 -19.91 -3.65
N LEU A 278 11.42 -20.70 -2.62
CA LEU A 278 11.41 -20.26 -1.23
C LEU A 278 12.40 -19.10 -0.97
N GLY A 279 13.63 -19.21 -1.51
CA GLY A 279 14.61 -18.13 -1.44
C GLY A 279 14.16 -16.87 -2.19
N PHE A 280 13.51 -17.05 -3.33
CA PHE A 280 13.03 -15.95 -4.17
C PHE A 280 11.77 -15.25 -3.64
N LEU A 281 10.91 -15.93 -2.87
CA LEU A 281 9.65 -15.36 -2.37
C LEU A 281 9.87 -14.04 -1.60
N LYS A 282 10.96 -13.95 -0.83
CA LYS A 282 11.36 -12.75 -0.06
C LYS A 282 12.02 -11.65 -0.93
N LEU A 283 12.32 -11.96 -2.20
CA LEU A 283 13.01 -11.11 -3.17
C LEU A 283 12.13 -10.68 -4.36
N HIS A 284 10.94 -11.25 -4.52
CA HIS A 284 9.97 -10.83 -5.54
C HIS A 284 9.73 -9.31 -5.51
N THR A 285 9.44 -8.75 -4.34
CA THR A 285 9.24 -7.29 -4.19
C THR A 285 10.51 -6.47 -4.42
N TYR A 286 11.70 -7.07 -4.30
CA TYR A 286 12.96 -6.40 -4.55
C TYR A 286 13.16 -6.15 -6.05
N ILE A 287 12.98 -7.17 -6.90
CA ILE A 287 13.11 -6.97 -8.36
C ILE A 287 12.03 -6.03 -8.91
N GLN A 288 10.80 -6.11 -8.38
CA GLN A 288 9.72 -5.21 -8.77
C GLN A 288 10.03 -3.75 -8.42
N LYS A 289 10.67 -3.49 -7.28
CA LYS A 289 11.07 -2.14 -6.86
C LYS A 289 12.14 -1.53 -7.77
N ILE A 290 13.04 -2.34 -8.32
CA ILE A 290 14.07 -1.88 -9.27
C ILE A 290 13.40 -1.60 -10.62
N ALA A 291 12.63 -2.57 -11.15
CA ALA A 291 11.93 -2.44 -12.43
C ALA A 291 10.95 -1.26 -12.45
N SER A 292 10.38 -0.89 -11.29
CA SER A 292 9.44 0.22 -11.18
C SER A 292 10.00 1.55 -11.70
N ILE A 293 11.31 1.79 -11.62
CA ILE A 293 11.90 3.06 -12.05
C ILE A 293 11.75 3.22 -13.56
N PHE A 294 12.17 2.20 -14.33
CA PHE A 294 11.95 2.16 -15.77
C PHE A 294 10.45 2.23 -16.11
N ASN A 295 9.63 1.44 -15.43
CA ASN A 295 8.20 1.37 -15.71
C ASN A 295 7.50 2.73 -15.52
N ASN A 296 7.86 3.50 -14.48
CA ASN A 296 7.29 4.84 -14.26
C ASN A 296 7.69 5.82 -15.37
N ILE A 297 8.95 5.79 -15.81
CA ILE A 297 9.41 6.62 -16.94
C ILE A 297 8.63 6.26 -18.21
N ASP A 298 8.52 4.96 -18.51
CA ASP A 298 7.81 4.44 -19.68
C ASP A 298 6.30 4.76 -19.63
N ILE A 299 5.66 4.68 -18.46
CA ILE A 299 4.26 5.10 -18.27
C ILE A 299 4.07 6.57 -18.63
N LEU A 300 4.96 7.46 -18.16
CA LEU A 300 4.84 8.89 -18.45
C LEU A 300 5.06 9.18 -19.94
N VAL A 301 6.07 8.58 -20.58
CA VAL A 301 6.28 8.73 -22.03
C VAL A 301 5.07 8.22 -22.81
N LYS A 302 4.53 7.05 -22.45
CA LYS A 302 3.31 6.50 -23.06
C LYS A 302 2.08 7.39 -22.85
N ALA A 303 1.97 8.04 -21.69
CA ALA A 303 0.91 9.01 -21.44
C ALA A 303 1.04 10.22 -22.37
N ALA A 304 2.24 10.81 -22.51
CA ALA A 304 2.48 11.97 -23.37
C ALA A 304 2.06 11.75 -24.83
N ILE A 305 2.31 10.54 -25.36
CA ILE A 305 1.98 10.18 -26.75
C ILE A 305 0.54 9.67 -26.92
N SER A 306 -0.17 9.37 -25.84
CA SER A 306 -1.51 8.77 -25.89
C SER A 306 -2.60 9.80 -26.26
N PRO A 307 -3.47 9.52 -27.24
CA PRO A 307 -4.56 10.44 -27.62
C PRO A 307 -5.49 10.76 -26.44
N ARG A 308 -5.79 9.74 -25.63
CA ARG A 308 -6.65 9.85 -24.44
C ARG A 308 -6.08 10.73 -23.33
N SER A 309 -4.81 11.12 -23.41
CA SER A 309 -4.16 11.98 -22.41
C SER A 309 -3.76 13.33 -23.01
N ARG A 310 -4.02 13.56 -24.31
CA ARG A 310 -3.62 14.79 -25.01
C ARG A 310 -4.18 16.03 -24.33
N THR A 311 -5.45 16.01 -23.95
CA THR A 311 -6.12 17.13 -23.27
C THR A 311 -5.42 17.56 -22.00
N LEU A 312 -4.82 16.62 -21.26
CA LEU A 312 -4.07 16.92 -20.06
C LEU A 312 -2.81 17.73 -20.37
N PHE A 313 -2.09 17.37 -21.43
CA PHE A 313 -0.85 18.04 -21.82
C PHE A 313 -1.07 19.36 -22.57
N THR A 314 -2.28 19.64 -23.02
CA THR A 314 -2.63 20.99 -23.53
C THR A 314 -2.76 22.03 -22.41
N CYS A 315 -3.00 21.61 -21.17
CA CYS A 315 -3.18 22.53 -20.04
C CYS A 315 -1.87 23.23 -19.62
N ASN A 316 -2.03 24.41 -19.01
CA ASN A 316 -0.99 25.13 -18.29
C ASN A 316 -0.84 24.57 -16.88
N LEU A 317 0.38 24.22 -16.48
CA LEU A 317 0.66 23.63 -15.18
C LEU A 317 0.91 24.69 -14.10
N SER A 318 0.26 24.54 -12.96
CA SER A 318 0.71 25.04 -11.66
C SER A 318 1.11 23.89 -10.74
N VAL A 319 2.07 24.13 -9.85
CA VAL A 319 2.50 23.16 -8.84
C VAL A 319 2.42 23.82 -7.47
N THR A 320 1.59 23.25 -6.59
CA THR A 320 1.31 23.78 -5.26
C THR A 320 1.86 22.82 -4.21
N PRO A 321 2.99 23.16 -3.54
CA PRO A 321 3.49 22.38 -2.41
C PRO A 321 2.64 22.62 -1.16
N LEU A 322 2.42 21.56 -0.38
CA LEU A 322 1.89 21.65 0.99
C LEU A 322 3.04 21.59 1.99
N ALA A 323 3.06 22.53 2.93
CA ALA A 323 4.04 22.59 4.02
C ALA A 323 3.91 21.37 4.95
N LYS A 324 5.04 20.87 5.49
CA LYS A 324 5.11 19.82 6.51
C LYS A 324 4.11 20.09 7.62
N LEU A 325 3.33 19.06 7.96
CA LEU A 325 2.43 19.12 9.12
C LEU A 325 2.87 18.11 10.17
N SER A 326 3.45 18.64 11.24
CA SER A 326 3.91 17.89 12.40
C SER A 326 3.38 18.52 13.69
N GLY A 327 3.34 17.73 14.75
CA GLY A 327 3.00 18.20 16.08
C GLY A 327 3.69 17.36 17.14
N ARG A 328 3.37 17.65 18.39
CA ARG A 328 3.87 16.90 19.55
C ARG A 328 2.67 16.45 20.37
N LEU A 329 2.60 15.14 20.64
CA LEU A 329 1.55 14.61 21.51
C LEU A 329 1.78 15.11 22.95
N PRO A 330 0.72 15.52 23.66
CA PRO A 330 0.84 15.92 25.06
C PRO A 330 1.21 14.73 25.95
N HIS A 331 0.70 13.54 25.61
CA HIS A 331 0.95 12.28 26.30
C HIS A 331 1.13 11.15 25.27
N ILE A 332 1.92 10.15 25.63
CA ILE A 332 2.02 8.86 24.95
C ILE A 332 2.31 7.82 26.02
N ALA A 333 1.75 6.61 25.91
CA ALA A 333 2.05 5.51 26.81
C ALA A 333 3.58 5.29 26.99
N GLU A 334 4.05 5.28 28.25
CA GLU A 334 5.48 5.18 28.59
C GLU A 334 5.80 3.87 29.30
N ASN A 335 4.90 3.38 30.16
CA ASN A 335 5.10 2.18 30.95
C ASN A 335 4.13 1.04 30.57
N ALA A 336 4.33 -0.14 31.16
CA ALA A 336 3.51 -1.32 30.83
C ALA A 336 2.03 -1.13 31.16
N SER A 337 1.70 -0.45 32.27
CA SER A 337 0.31 -0.16 32.64
C SER A 337 -0.37 0.74 31.61
N ASP A 338 0.34 1.76 31.10
CA ASP A 338 -0.18 2.63 30.04
C ASP A 338 -0.46 1.83 28.76
N TRP A 339 0.46 0.97 28.33
CA TRP A 339 0.27 0.15 27.13
C TRP A 339 -0.86 -0.88 27.29
N LYS A 340 -0.99 -1.48 28.47
CA LYS A 340 -2.12 -2.37 28.80
C LYS A 340 -3.43 -1.63 28.67
N ARG A 341 -3.51 -0.41 29.19
CA ARG A 341 -4.68 0.46 29.07
C ARG A 341 -5.02 0.77 27.60
N VAL A 342 -4.04 1.09 26.76
CA VAL A 342 -4.26 1.32 25.31
C VAL A 342 -4.90 0.09 24.63
N LEU A 343 -4.40 -1.11 24.93
CA LEU A 343 -4.94 -2.36 24.40
C LEU A 343 -6.36 -2.65 24.92
N GLU A 344 -6.60 -2.37 26.20
CA GLU A 344 -7.89 -2.56 26.84
C GLU A 344 -8.96 -1.60 26.32
N GLU A 345 -8.61 -0.32 26.15
CA GLU A 345 -9.48 0.72 25.59
C GLU A 345 -9.93 0.39 24.16
N SER A 346 -9.02 -0.13 23.31
CA SER A 346 -9.35 -0.57 21.95
C SER A 346 -10.35 -1.72 21.95
N LEU A 347 -10.17 -2.70 22.85
CA LEU A 347 -11.10 -3.83 23.01
C LEU A 347 -12.46 -3.39 23.56
N ALA A 348 -12.48 -2.50 24.56
CA ALA A 348 -13.71 -1.93 25.11
C ALA A 348 -14.53 -1.24 24.02
N TYR A 349 -13.87 -0.43 23.18
CA TYR A 349 -14.50 0.23 22.04
C TYR A 349 -15.07 -0.76 21.02
N TYR A 350 -14.30 -1.80 20.67
CA TYR A 350 -14.74 -2.83 19.73
C TYR A 350 -15.97 -3.58 20.25
N ASN A 351 -15.94 -4.02 21.50
CA ASN A 351 -17.04 -4.77 22.13
C ASN A 351 -18.32 -3.94 22.25
N MET A 352 -18.21 -2.61 22.38
CA MET A 352 -19.37 -1.71 22.37
C MET A 352 -19.94 -1.51 20.97
N SER A 353 -19.07 -1.44 19.96
CA SER A 353 -19.45 -1.10 18.58
C SER A 353 -19.88 -2.30 17.74
N SER A 354 -19.61 -3.52 18.20
CA SER A 354 -19.97 -4.76 17.52
C SER A 354 -21.44 -5.08 17.76
N ASP A 355 -22.17 -5.41 16.69
CA ASP A 355 -23.56 -5.89 16.79
C ASP A 355 -23.56 -7.26 17.50
N PRO A 356 -24.25 -7.42 18.63
CA PRO A 356 -24.31 -8.69 19.35
C PRO A 356 -25.01 -9.81 18.57
N THR A 357 -25.67 -9.52 17.46
CA THR A 357 -26.37 -10.49 16.59
C THR A 357 -25.52 -11.02 15.43
N ASP A 358 -24.35 -10.42 15.17
CA ASP A 358 -23.42 -10.92 14.16
C ASP A 358 -22.61 -12.08 14.77
N LEU A 359 -22.76 -13.29 14.21
CA LEU A 359 -22.03 -14.50 14.65
C LEU A 359 -20.50 -14.35 14.55
N THR A 360 -20.00 -13.39 13.77
CA THR A 360 -18.57 -13.03 13.70
C THR A 360 -18.16 -11.97 14.74
N GLY A 361 -19.12 -11.28 15.35
CA GLY A 361 -18.99 -10.19 16.32
C GLY A 361 -19.03 -10.63 17.79
N ALA A 362 -18.70 -11.89 18.10
CA ALA A 362 -18.67 -12.38 19.47
C ALA A 362 -17.75 -11.50 20.33
N ARG A 363 -18.30 -10.97 21.43
CA ARG A 363 -17.55 -10.14 22.39
C ARG A 363 -16.25 -10.84 22.77
N GLN A 364 -15.16 -10.09 22.76
CA GLN A 364 -13.85 -10.62 23.08
C GLN A 364 -13.39 -10.21 24.49
N VAL A 365 -12.43 -10.95 25.04
CA VAL A 365 -11.79 -10.72 26.34
C VAL A 365 -10.27 -10.64 26.15
N LEU A 366 -9.58 -10.01 27.10
CA LEU A 366 -8.13 -9.93 27.13
C LEU A 366 -7.54 -11.27 27.60
N ASP A 367 -6.51 -11.77 26.92
CA ASP A 367 -5.62 -12.81 27.45
C ASP A 367 -4.56 -12.14 28.33
N LEU A 368 -4.66 -12.32 29.65
CA LEU A 368 -3.82 -11.58 30.60
C LEU A 368 -2.34 -11.85 30.42
N LYS A 369 -1.96 -13.10 30.16
CA LYS A 369 -0.57 -13.51 29.98
C LYS A 369 0.05 -12.86 28.73
N VAL A 370 -0.68 -12.86 27.61
CA VAL A 370 -0.21 -12.23 26.37
C VAL A 370 -0.15 -10.72 26.53
N ILE A 371 -1.20 -10.11 27.08
CA ILE A 371 -1.31 -8.66 27.26
C ILE A 371 -0.19 -8.13 28.16
N ASP A 372 0.06 -8.78 29.30
CA ASP A 372 1.09 -8.34 30.24
C ASP A 372 2.49 -8.49 29.62
N ALA A 373 2.74 -9.58 28.87
CA ALA A 373 4.01 -9.78 28.17
C ALA A 373 4.24 -8.74 27.06
N ASP A 374 3.20 -8.42 26.29
CA ASP A 374 3.26 -7.47 25.19
C ASP A 374 3.36 -6.02 25.68
N ALA A 375 2.61 -5.66 26.71
CA ALA A 375 2.72 -4.37 27.40
C ALA A 375 4.13 -4.16 27.99
N THR A 376 4.67 -5.18 28.66
CA THR A 376 6.05 -5.17 29.16
C THR A 376 7.06 -4.98 28.03
N TYR A 377 6.89 -5.68 26.91
CA TYR A 377 7.74 -5.52 25.74
C TYR A 377 7.68 -4.09 25.19
N MET A 378 6.48 -3.55 25.03
CA MET A 378 6.29 -2.20 24.51
C MET A 378 6.92 -1.14 25.43
N ALA A 379 6.91 -1.33 26.75
CA ALA A 379 7.53 -0.41 27.70
C ALA A 379 9.07 -0.33 27.62
N ARG A 380 9.75 -1.26 26.91
CA ARG A 380 11.22 -1.31 26.86
C ARG A 380 11.87 -0.19 26.07
N GLU A 381 11.16 0.38 25.09
CA GLU A 381 11.67 1.44 24.22
C GLU A 381 10.68 2.60 24.21
N ALA A 382 11.13 3.79 24.59
CA ALA A 382 10.31 4.99 24.54
C ALA A 382 9.86 5.30 23.10
N VAL A 383 8.62 5.76 22.93
CA VAL A 383 8.12 6.23 21.64
C VAL A 383 8.27 7.75 21.58
N SER A 384 8.76 8.27 20.46
CA SER A 384 8.84 9.73 20.28
C SER A 384 7.46 10.37 20.39
N LYS A 385 7.34 11.48 21.10
CA LYS A 385 6.12 12.30 21.14
C LYS A 385 5.95 13.15 19.87
N ASP A 386 6.98 13.25 19.04
CA ASP A 386 6.92 13.98 17.78
C ASP A 386 6.16 13.15 16.75
N VAL A 387 5.07 13.73 16.23
CA VAL A 387 4.18 13.08 15.29
C VAL A 387 4.01 13.88 14.01
N ILE A 388 3.61 13.20 12.93
CA ILE A 388 3.46 13.79 11.61
C ILE A 388 2.15 13.35 10.97
N VAL A 389 1.50 14.26 10.24
CA VAL A 389 0.43 13.89 9.32
C VAL A 389 1.06 13.40 8.03
N HIS A 390 0.81 12.14 7.68
CA HIS A 390 1.39 11.52 6.48
C HIS A 390 0.90 12.23 5.21
N CYS A 391 1.74 12.23 4.19
CA CYS A 391 1.56 13.10 3.02
C CYS A 391 0.24 12.89 2.26
N GLU A 392 -0.26 11.66 2.15
CA GLU A 392 -1.50 11.34 1.44
C GLU A 392 -2.75 11.78 2.19
N THR A 393 -2.80 11.65 3.53
CA THR A 393 -3.96 12.09 4.32
C THR A 393 -4.02 13.61 4.38
N ARG A 394 -2.84 14.27 4.45
CA ARG A 394 -2.74 15.73 4.34
C ARG A 394 -3.25 16.25 3.01
N LEU A 395 -2.95 15.58 1.89
CA LEU A 395 -3.46 16.00 0.57
C LEU A 395 -4.98 15.97 0.53
N LEU A 396 -5.58 14.84 0.92
CA LEU A 396 -7.02 14.68 0.94
C LEU A 396 -7.65 15.80 1.79
N ALA A 397 -7.17 15.96 3.02
CA ALA A 397 -7.70 16.97 3.94
C ALA A 397 -7.58 18.40 3.40
N ALA A 398 -6.44 18.76 2.79
CA ALA A 398 -6.22 20.09 2.21
C ALA A 398 -7.09 20.34 0.97
N ILE A 399 -7.23 19.33 0.10
CA ILE A 399 -8.07 19.41 -1.10
C ILE A 399 -9.52 19.65 -0.71
N GLU A 400 -10.05 18.83 0.20
CA GLU A 400 -11.46 18.88 0.58
C GLU A 400 -11.78 20.14 1.38
N LYS A 401 -10.86 20.60 2.23
CA LYS A 401 -10.95 21.92 2.85
C LYS A 401 -11.07 23.01 1.79
N ALA A 402 -10.17 23.04 0.81
CA ALA A 402 -10.19 24.07 -0.23
C ALA A 402 -11.47 24.02 -1.08
N GLN A 403 -11.97 22.82 -1.41
CA GLN A 403 -13.20 22.64 -2.19
C GLN A 403 -14.44 23.12 -1.43
N ASN A 404 -14.49 22.88 -0.12
CA ASN A 404 -15.59 23.35 0.73
C ASN A 404 -15.55 24.86 0.97
N GLU A 405 -14.36 25.43 1.15
CA GLU A 405 -14.17 26.88 1.35
C GLU A 405 -14.36 27.69 0.07
N ARG A 406 -14.06 27.09 -1.10
CA ARG A 406 -14.10 27.76 -2.40
C ARG A 406 -14.97 26.97 -3.36
N GLY A 407 -16.28 27.19 -3.32
CA GLY A 407 -17.25 26.44 -4.14
C GLY A 407 -17.05 26.49 -5.66
N ASN A 408 -16.25 27.45 -6.17
CA ASN A 408 -15.97 27.62 -7.60
C ASN A 408 -14.66 26.98 -8.08
N ILE A 409 -13.88 26.30 -7.22
CA ILE A 409 -12.65 25.65 -7.69
C ILE A 409 -12.97 24.33 -8.40
N PRO A 410 -12.21 23.95 -9.44
CA PRO A 410 -12.38 22.66 -10.08
C PRO A 410 -12.19 21.51 -9.08
N LYS A 411 -12.99 20.45 -9.22
CA LYS A 411 -12.86 19.26 -8.38
C LYS A 411 -11.55 18.55 -8.69
N ALA A 412 -10.85 18.13 -7.64
CA ALA A 412 -9.69 17.27 -7.76
C ALA A 412 -10.11 15.86 -8.17
N PHE A 413 -9.21 15.17 -8.87
CA PHE A 413 -9.37 13.75 -9.15
C PHE A 413 -9.29 12.97 -7.84
N THR A 414 -10.24 12.07 -7.58
CA THR A 414 -10.34 11.30 -6.32
C THR A 414 -9.32 10.15 -6.23
N TYR A 415 -8.11 10.37 -6.74
CA TYR A 415 -6.96 9.49 -6.59
C TYR A 415 -5.72 10.31 -6.23
N ILE A 416 -4.99 9.85 -5.22
CA ILE A 416 -3.72 10.42 -4.78
C ILE A 416 -2.61 9.44 -5.15
N GLY A 417 -1.73 9.88 -6.05
CA GLY A 417 -0.53 9.12 -6.42
C GLY A 417 0.48 9.16 -5.30
N VAL A 418 1.09 8.02 -4.98
CA VAL A 418 2.01 7.89 -3.83
C VAL A 418 3.30 7.19 -4.22
N SER A 419 4.43 7.72 -3.73
CA SER A 419 5.77 7.18 -4.05
C SER A 419 6.10 5.87 -3.33
N LYS A 420 5.34 5.56 -2.27
CA LYS A 420 5.33 4.32 -1.48
C LYS A 420 3.88 3.96 -1.16
N LEU A 421 3.60 2.67 -0.91
CA LEU A 421 2.28 2.24 -0.46
C LEU A 421 1.93 2.91 0.87
N SER A 422 0.64 3.20 1.06
CA SER A 422 0.14 3.83 2.30
C SER A 422 0.30 2.90 3.50
N CYS A 423 0.51 3.49 4.68
CA CYS A 423 0.49 2.74 5.93
C CYS A 423 -0.93 2.34 6.34
N HIS A 424 -1.05 1.53 7.39
CA HIS A 424 -2.34 1.11 7.94
C HIS A 424 -3.20 2.31 8.36
N GLY A 425 -2.64 3.24 9.15
CA GLY A 425 -3.34 4.44 9.61
C GLY A 425 -3.88 5.30 8.45
N CYS A 426 -3.08 5.51 7.41
CA CYS A 426 -3.53 6.21 6.20
C CYS A 426 -4.67 5.46 5.49
N ALA A 427 -4.57 4.15 5.33
CA ALA A 427 -5.62 3.36 4.67
C ALA A 427 -6.95 3.40 5.45
N CYS A 428 -6.89 3.30 6.78
CA CYS A 428 -8.07 3.42 7.64
C CYS A 428 -8.67 4.83 7.59
N PHE A 429 -7.86 5.88 7.54
CA PHE A 429 -8.33 7.25 7.35
C PHE A 429 -9.07 7.44 6.02
N PHE A 430 -8.53 6.94 4.90
CA PHE A 430 -9.21 7.03 3.59
C PHE A 430 -10.55 6.27 3.60
N ALA A 431 -10.58 5.06 4.18
CA ALA A 431 -11.81 4.27 4.29
C ALA A 431 -12.86 5.00 5.15
N ALA A 432 -12.46 5.55 6.30
CA ALA A 432 -13.32 6.33 7.17
C ALA A 432 -13.87 7.59 6.48
N TYR A 433 -13.00 8.34 5.82
CA TYR A 433 -13.39 9.55 5.10
C TYR A 433 -14.42 9.25 4.01
N ASN A 434 -14.17 8.23 3.19
CA ASN A 434 -15.08 7.79 2.14
C ASN A 434 -16.44 7.38 2.72
N ARG A 435 -16.46 6.62 3.83
CA ARG A 435 -17.69 6.20 4.50
C ARG A 435 -18.50 7.39 5.02
N VAL A 436 -17.85 8.35 5.65
CA VAL A 436 -18.52 9.52 6.26
C VAL A 436 -19.06 10.48 5.19
N HIS A 437 -18.32 10.69 4.10
CA HIS A 437 -18.67 11.70 3.09
C HIS A 437 -19.30 11.13 1.82
N GLY A 438 -19.49 9.80 1.73
CA GLY A 438 -19.97 9.15 0.50
C GLY A 438 -19.03 9.35 -0.69
N THR A 439 -17.73 9.44 -0.45
CA THR A 439 -16.71 9.71 -1.49
C THR A 439 -15.94 8.45 -1.87
N SER A 440 -15.05 8.56 -2.86
CA SER A 440 -14.31 7.42 -3.43
C SER A 440 -12.79 7.67 -3.50
N TRP A 441 -12.21 8.42 -2.56
CA TRP A 441 -10.78 8.72 -2.53
C TRP A 441 -9.95 7.44 -2.45
N ARG A 442 -8.92 7.33 -3.29
CA ARG A 442 -8.03 6.16 -3.36
C ARG A 442 -6.56 6.55 -3.42
N THR A 443 -5.71 5.63 -2.99
CA THR A 443 -4.28 5.58 -3.30
C THR A 443 -3.96 4.25 -3.99
N LYS A 444 -2.71 4.05 -4.41
CA LYS A 444 -2.26 2.84 -5.10
C LYS A 444 -2.62 1.53 -4.39
N ALA A 445 -2.32 1.47 -3.09
CA ALA A 445 -2.64 0.38 -2.17
C ALA A 445 -2.03 0.68 -0.80
N SER A 446 -2.32 -0.17 0.19
CA SER A 446 -1.67 -0.18 1.50
C SER A 446 -0.66 -1.33 1.61
N HIS A 447 0.43 -1.12 2.36
CA HIS A 447 1.33 -2.20 2.75
C HIS A 447 0.89 -2.95 4.02
N GLY A 448 -0.25 -2.58 4.62
CA GLY A 448 -0.83 -3.24 5.80
C GLY A 448 -0.17 -2.87 7.13
N LYS A 449 1.13 -2.59 7.13
CA LYS A 449 1.88 -2.19 8.35
C LYS A 449 1.43 -0.86 8.94
N SER A 450 1.32 -0.82 10.26
CA SER A 450 1.24 0.41 11.05
C SER A 450 2.60 1.10 11.07
N TYR A 451 2.59 2.42 10.92
CA TYR A 451 3.82 3.20 10.83
C TYR A 451 3.72 4.41 11.76
N TYR A 452 4.43 4.35 12.87
CA TYR A 452 4.64 5.48 13.77
C TYR A 452 5.97 6.18 13.43
N PRO A 453 6.07 7.53 13.47
CA PRO A 453 5.07 8.52 13.91
C PRO A 453 3.92 8.74 12.94
N TRP A 454 2.69 8.85 13.45
CA TRP A 454 1.47 9.16 12.70
C TRP A 454 0.56 10.06 13.53
N MET A 455 -0.11 11.02 12.89
CA MET A 455 -1.05 11.94 13.50
C MET A 455 -2.29 12.09 12.61
N PHE A 456 -3.46 12.20 13.25
CA PHE A 456 -4.71 12.49 12.56
C PHE A 456 -4.71 13.92 12.00
N PRO A 457 -5.18 14.18 10.77
CA PRO A 457 -5.22 15.54 10.21
C PRO A 457 -6.03 16.50 11.11
N PRO A 458 -5.46 17.62 11.58
CA PRO A 458 -6.12 18.51 12.53
C PRO A 458 -7.30 19.26 11.92
N VAL A 459 -7.26 19.50 10.59
CA VAL A 459 -8.29 20.18 9.82
C VAL A 459 -8.74 19.27 8.68
N VAL A 460 -9.93 18.70 8.82
CA VAL A 460 -10.59 17.87 7.80
C VAL A 460 -12.10 18.04 7.94
N PRO A 461 -12.88 18.10 6.83
CA PRO A 461 -14.34 18.16 6.90
C PRO A 461 -14.92 16.97 7.67
N GLY A 462 -15.90 17.24 8.55
CA GLY A 462 -16.51 16.20 9.39
C GLY A 462 -15.50 15.53 10.34
N LYS A 463 -14.57 16.32 10.91
CA LYS A 463 -13.44 15.82 11.70
C LYS A 463 -13.83 14.75 12.72
N ASP A 464 -14.82 15.02 13.56
CA ASP A 464 -15.20 14.12 14.65
C ASP A 464 -15.78 12.80 14.14
N GLN A 465 -16.58 12.85 13.07
CA GLN A 465 -17.13 11.66 12.43
C GLN A 465 -16.04 10.83 11.76
N VAL A 466 -15.13 11.48 11.02
CA VAL A 466 -14.00 10.80 10.34
C VAL A 466 -13.04 10.22 11.37
N LEU A 467 -12.77 10.93 12.46
CA LEU A 467 -11.92 10.47 13.55
C LEU A 467 -12.51 9.23 14.22
N THR A 468 -13.79 9.30 14.60
CA THR A 468 -14.52 8.18 15.22
C THR A 468 -14.52 6.96 14.29
N ALA A 469 -14.85 7.14 13.01
CA ALA A 469 -14.84 6.07 12.03
C ALA A 469 -13.42 5.51 11.79
N THR A 470 -12.38 6.35 11.83
CA THR A 470 -10.98 5.91 11.69
C THR A 470 -10.58 5.01 12.87
N TYR A 471 -10.88 5.44 14.10
CA TYR A 471 -10.60 4.65 15.30
C TYR A 471 -11.37 3.32 15.27
N ALA A 472 -12.64 3.34 14.88
CA ALA A 472 -13.45 2.12 14.76
C ALA A 472 -12.85 1.11 13.78
N ILE A 473 -12.40 1.56 12.61
CA ILE A 473 -11.79 0.68 11.60
C ILE A 473 -10.45 0.11 12.10
N ILE A 474 -9.61 0.92 12.74
CA ILE A 474 -8.33 0.46 13.30
C ILE A 474 -8.56 -0.56 14.40
N SER A 475 -9.43 -0.25 15.36
CA SER A 475 -9.77 -1.15 16.48
C SER A 475 -10.38 -2.45 15.98
N ALA A 476 -11.31 -2.43 15.02
CA ALA A 476 -11.89 -3.65 14.46
C ALA A 476 -10.84 -4.55 13.79
N LYS A 477 -9.96 -3.98 12.96
CA LYS A 477 -8.88 -4.75 12.31
C LYS A 477 -7.85 -5.28 13.30
N TRP A 478 -7.52 -4.49 14.32
CA TRP A 478 -6.58 -4.89 15.34
C TRP A 478 -7.16 -6.00 16.22
N VAL A 479 -8.36 -5.81 16.76
CA VAL A 479 -8.99 -6.75 17.69
C VAL A 479 -9.20 -8.12 17.06
N THR A 480 -9.60 -8.16 15.79
CA THR A 480 -9.80 -9.42 15.06
C THR A 480 -8.52 -10.16 14.68
N SER A 481 -7.36 -9.51 14.71
CA SER A 481 -6.08 -10.11 14.29
C SER A 481 -5.05 -10.28 15.41
N TYR A 482 -5.24 -9.60 16.54
CA TYR A 482 -4.30 -9.63 17.65
C TYR A 482 -4.57 -10.80 18.60
N ARG A 483 -3.55 -11.65 18.77
CA ARG A 483 -3.61 -12.85 19.62
C ARG A 483 -3.83 -12.59 21.11
N GLY A 484 -3.69 -11.34 21.57
CA GLY A 484 -3.96 -10.97 22.97
C GLY A 484 -5.44 -10.81 23.28
N TYR A 485 -6.32 -11.02 22.29
CA TYR A 485 -7.76 -11.06 22.48
C TYR A 485 -8.31 -12.45 22.13
N ARG A 486 -9.23 -12.93 22.96
CA ARG A 486 -9.89 -14.23 22.83
C ARG A 486 -11.39 -14.03 22.72
N HIS A 487 -12.08 -14.87 21.95
CA HIS A 487 -13.54 -14.89 21.98
C HIS A 487 -14.02 -15.26 23.38
N ARG A 488 -14.99 -14.52 23.90
CA ARG A 488 -15.61 -14.86 25.18
C ARG A 488 -16.24 -16.24 25.07
N PHE A 489 -15.99 -17.08 26.07
CA PHE A 489 -16.67 -18.35 26.18
C PHE A 489 -18.20 -18.15 26.23
N VAL A 490 -18.92 -18.80 25.31
CA VAL A 490 -20.38 -18.85 25.31
C VAL A 490 -20.77 -20.31 25.57
N PRO A 491 -21.27 -20.65 26.77
CA PRO A 491 -21.67 -22.02 27.08
C PRO A 491 -22.78 -22.48 26.12
N LEU A 492 -22.62 -23.66 25.52
CA LEU A 492 -23.57 -24.29 24.58
C LEU A 492 -24.99 -24.41 25.16
N VAL A 493 -25.13 -24.42 26.49
CA VAL A 493 -26.42 -24.57 27.20
C VAL A 493 -27.35 -23.36 27.00
N ALA A 494 -26.81 -22.18 26.67
CA ALA A 494 -27.62 -20.98 26.46
C ALA A 494 -28.37 -20.94 25.11
N VAL A 495 -28.07 -21.85 24.17
CA VAL A 495 -28.74 -21.90 22.86
C VAL A 495 -30.02 -22.75 22.89
N ALA A 496 -30.22 -23.56 23.94
CA ALA A 496 -31.40 -24.41 24.08
C ALA A 496 -32.68 -23.62 24.44
N ASP A 497 -32.55 -22.40 24.96
CA ASP A 497 -33.68 -21.58 25.43
C ASP A 497 -34.10 -20.47 24.44
N SER A 498 -33.33 -20.27 23.36
CA SER A 498 -33.76 -19.40 22.26
C SER A 498 -34.62 -20.22 21.31
N THR A 499 -35.94 -20.07 21.41
CA THR A 499 -36.91 -20.42 20.37
C THR A 499 -36.70 -19.54 19.13
N VAL A 500 -35.52 -19.61 18.51
CA VAL A 500 -35.33 -19.14 17.16
C VAL A 500 -36.08 -20.13 16.28
N ARG A 501 -37.29 -19.73 15.85
CA ARG A 501 -37.93 -20.34 14.69
C ARG A 501 -36.96 -20.18 13.53
N VAL A 502 -36.20 -21.24 13.25
CA VAL A 502 -35.60 -21.45 11.94
C VAL A 502 -36.76 -21.35 10.94
N PRO A 503 -36.77 -20.36 10.02
CA PRO A 503 -37.75 -20.37 8.95
C PRO A 503 -37.61 -21.73 8.26
N ALA A 504 -38.73 -22.43 8.06
CA ALA A 504 -38.74 -23.64 7.27
C ALA A 504 -38.05 -23.32 5.94
N LEU A 505 -36.85 -23.86 5.74
CA LEU A 505 -36.25 -23.89 4.42
C LEU A 505 -37.21 -24.75 3.59
N GLU A 506 -37.97 -24.09 2.72
CA GLU A 506 -38.59 -24.78 1.59
C GLU A 506 -37.48 -25.51 0.85
N TYR A 507 -37.56 -26.83 0.94
CA TYR A 507 -36.74 -27.77 0.19
C TYR A 507 -37.05 -27.52 -1.29
N TYR A 508 -36.16 -26.81 -1.98
CA TYR A 508 -36.08 -26.94 -3.43
C TYR A 508 -35.33 -28.25 -3.69
N ASP A 509 -36.05 -29.23 -4.24
CA ASP A 509 -35.45 -30.37 -4.93
C ASP A 509 -34.65 -29.83 -6.12
N GLU A 510 -33.33 -29.68 -5.94
CA GLU A 510 -32.40 -29.62 -7.05
C GLU A 510 -31.75 -31.00 -7.19
N GLU A 511 -32.21 -31.71 -8.21
CA GLU A 511 -31.64 -32.93 -8.74
C GLU A 511 -30.15 -32.76 -9.09
N ASP A 512 -29.37 -33.77 -8.71
CA ASP A 512 -28.18 -34.31 -9.37
C ASP A 512 -27.32 -33.37 -10.24
N GLN A 513 -26.24 -32.88 -9.63
CA GLN A 513 -24.96 -32.75 -10.32
C GLN A 513 -23.80 -32.87 -9.32
N THR A 514 -23.23 -34.07 -9.25
CA THR A 514 -21.96 -34.34 -8.58
C THR A 514 -20.80 -34.05 -9.54
N PRO A 515 -19.80 -33.22 -9.16
CA PRO A 515 -18.52 -33.20 -9.85
C PRO A 515 -17.51 -34.09 -9.12
N ALA A 516 -16.90 -34.99 -9.88
CA ALA A 516 -15.90 -35.99 -9.52
C ALA A 516 -14.53 -35.43 -9.05
N ASP A 517 -14.47 -34.27 -8.39
CA ASP A 517 -13.21 -33.53 -8.21
C ASP A 517 -12.64 -33.53 -6.78
N ILE A 518 -13.24 -34.25 -5.83
CA ILE A 518 -12.71 -34.33 -4.44
C ILE A 518 -11.76 -35.53 -4.25
N GLU A 519 -11.89 -36.59 -5.06
CA GLU A 519 -11.01 -37.76 -4.94
C GLU A 519 -9.67 -37.55 -5.67
N ALA A 520 -9.62 -36.71 -6.71
CA ALA A 520 -8.38 -36.31 -7.39
C ALA A 520 -7.45 -35.44 -6.51
N LEU A 521 -8.01 -34.71 -5.53
CA LEU A 521 -7.25 -33.87 -4.59
C LEU A 521 -6.57 -34.68 -3.48
N ARG A 522 -7.10 -35.87 -3.15
CA ARG A 522 -6.55 -36.74 -2.09
C ARG A 522 -5.31 -37.53 -2.54
N GLU A 523 -5.16 -37.77 -3.84
CA GLU A 523 -4.02 -38.51 -4.39
C GLU A 523 -2.78 -37.64 -4.60
N ILE A 524 -2.95 -36.32 -4.74
CA ILE A 524 -1.86 -35.34 -4.84
C ILE A 524 -1.19 -35.09 -3.47
N VAL A 525 -1.93 -35.25 -2.37
CA VAL A 525 -1.40 -35.05 -1.00
C VAL A 525 -0.64 -36.26 -0.48
N ARG A 526 -0.82 -37.46 -1.06
CA ARG A 526 -0.09 -38.67 -0.64
C ARG A 526 1.28 -38.87 -1.29
N ASN A 527 1.62 -38.11 -2.34
CA ASN A 527 2.90 -38.20 -3.05
C ASN A 527 3.69 -36.87 -3.04
N LEU A 528 3.43 -36.03 -2.05
CA LEU A 528 4.34 -34.97 -1.56
C LEU A 528 4.83 -35.37 -0.18
#